data_AF-A0AAW1T3H9-F1
#
_entry.id   AF-A0AAW1T3H9-F1
#
_cell.length_a   1.000
_cell.length_b   1.000
_cell.length_c   1.000
_cell.angle_alpha   90.00
_cell.angle_beta   90.00
_cell.angle_gamma   90.00
#
_symmetry.space_group_name_H-M   'P 1'
#
loop_
_entity.id
_entity.type
_entity.pdbx_description
1 polymer ?
#
loop_
_entity_poly.entity_id
_entity_poly.type
_entity_poly.pdbx_seq_one_letter_code
_entity_poly.pdbx_strand_id
1 'polypeptide(L)'
;MTVQASPEAQQAVAAFAAAGNDPDALSAAIDQAKFLDNVPGEERQKLRAARTKLKKLRLDDEKKKVAASAKSAADRSPHTKESYDDKEYEQLAEKYQKLNWRIISKPGGATVKPDEFYSLYGLQMQAEKGENTTERPMWAEKGGLDFEGRAKWDAWTSYKGMATAKARLQLVKEYYEFPVKALYSDTRP
;
A
#
# COMPACT_ATOMS: atom_id res chain seq x y z
N MET A 1 -56.87 -8.17 8.46
CA MET A 1 -56.22 -7.81 9.74
C MET A 1 -54.73 -7.71 9.50
N THR A 2 -54.21 -6.49 9.40
CA THR A 2 -52.76 -6.25 9.39
C THR A 2 -52.24 -6.58 10.78
N VAL A 3 -51.52 -7.69 10.91
CA VAL A 3 -50.79 -8.02 12.15
C VAL A 3 -49.76 -6.92 12.32
N GLN A 4 -50.00 -5.99 13.25
CA GLN A 4 -49.00 -4.98 13.59
C GLN A 4 -47.77 -5.70 14.14
N ALA A 5 -46.62 -5.45 13.52
CA ALA A 5 -45.35 -6.00 13.97
C ALA A 5 -45.06 -5.55 15.42
N SER A 6 -44.62 -6.47 16.28
CA SER A 6 -44.21 -6.14 17.65
C SER A 6 -43.15 -5.03 17.66
N PRO A 7 -43.15 -4.13 18.66
CA PRO A 7 -42.18 -3.04 18.78
C PRO A 7 -40.73 -3.52 18.69
N GLU A 8 -40.44 -4.68 19.27
CA GLU A 8 -39.12 -5.34 19.23
C GLU A 8 -38.69 -5.72 17.80
N ALA A 9 -39.63 -6.14 16.95
CA ALA A 9 -39.34 -6.52 15.57
C ALA A 9 -39.03 -5.28 14.70
N GLN A 10 -39.72 -4.17 14.95
CA GLN A 10 -39.44 -2.89 14.30
C GLN A 10 -38.08 -2.32 14.72
N GLN A 11 -37.73 -2.45 16.00
CA GLN A 11 -36.43 -2.02 16.53
C GLN A 11 -35.27 -2.83 15.95
N ALA A 12 -35.43 -4.15 15.81
CA ALA A 12 -34.45 -5.03 15.16
C ALA A 12 -34.23 -4.67 13.69
N VAL A 13 -35.32 -4.37 12.96
CA VAL A 13 -35.24 -3.90 11.57
C VAL A 13 -34.54 -2.54 11.46
N ALA A 14 -34.82 -1.61 12.38
CA ALA A 14 -34.14 -0.32 12.44
C ALA A 14 -32.64 -0.47 12.72
N ALA A 15 -32.24 -1.45 13.55
CA ALA A 15 -30.84 -1.75 13.83
C ALA A 15 -30.07 -2.23 12.57
N PHE A 16 -30.70 -3.01 11.69
CA PHE A 16 -30.09 -3.39 10.40
C PHE A 16 -29.86 -2.18 9.49
N ALA A 17 -30.81 -1.24 9.47
CA ALA A 17 -30.69 -0.02 8.69
C ALA A 17 -29.59 0.90 9.25
N ALA A 18 -29.52 1.03 10.58
CA ALA A 18 -28.51 1.81 11.27
C ALA A 18 -27.08 1.25 11.10
N ALA A 19 -26.93 -0.08 11.08
CA ALA A 19 -25.65 -0.74 10.83
C ALA A 19 -25.07 -0.47 9.43
N GLY A 20 -25.92 -0.13 8.45
CA GLY A 20 -25.48 0.30 7.13
C GLY A 20 -24.55 -0.73 6.45
N ASN A 21 -23.31 -0.34 6.19
CA ASN A 21 -22.29 -1.18 5.54
C ASN A 21 -21.18 -1.64 6.51
N ASP A 22 -21.35 -1.42 7.81
CA ASP A 22 -20.42 -1.91 8.81
C ASP A 22 -20.69 -3.41 9.07
N PRO A 23 -19.75 -4.31 8.71
CA PRO A 23 -19.96 -5.74 8.84
C PRO A 23 -20.07 -6.23 10.29
N ASP A 24 -19.47 -5.51 11.24
CA ASP A 24 -19.44 -5.90 12.65
C ASP A 24 -20.72 -5.44 13.36
N ALA A 25 -21.15 -4.19 13.12
CA ALA A 25 -22.43 -3.69 13.60
C ALA A 25 -23.61 -4.49 13.01
N LEU A 26 -23.52 -4.88 11.72
CA LEU A 26 -24.55 -5.69 11.07
C LEU A 26 -24.58 -7.12 11.63
N SER A 27 -23.42 -7.69 12.01
CA SER A 27 -23.35 -9.00 12.67
C SER A 27 -24.06 -8.97 14.02
N ALA A 28 -23.74 -7.98 14.87
CA ALA A 28 -24.34 -7.84 16.18
C ALA A 28 -25.86 -7.64 16.12
N ALA A 29 -26.34 -6.82 15.17
CA ALA A 29 -27.77 -6.63 14.95
C ALA A 29 -28.47 -7.94 14.50
N ILE A 30 -27.85 -8.72 13.60
CA ILE A 30 -28.39 -10.03 13.16
C ILE A 30 -28.46 -11.02 14.32
N ASP A 31 -27.47 -11.01 15.21
CA ASP A 31 -27.45 -11.90 16.38
C ASP A 31 -28.57 -11.55 17.37
N GLN A 32 -28.80 -10.25 17.63
CA GLN A 32 -29.90 -9.77 18.47
C GLN A 32 -31.28 -10.07 17.86
N ALA A 33 -31.37 -10.13 16.53
CA ALA A 33 -32.61 -10.32 15.81
C ALA A 33 -32.96 -11.78 15.47
N LYS A 34 -32.21 -12.77 15.98
CA LYS A 34 -32.44 -14.21 15.70
C LYS A 34 -33.86 -14.68 15.97
N PHE A 35 -34.56 -14.06 16.92
CA PHE A 35 -35.96 -14.38 17.24
C PHE A 35 -36.91 -14.18 16.04
N LEU A 36 -36.57 -13.31 15.07
CA LEU A 36 -37.34 -13.08 13.85
C LEU A 36 -37.39 -14.29 12.91
N ASP A 37 -36.55 -15.32 13.10
CA ASP A 37 -36.61 -16.54 12.28
C ASP A 37 -37.92 -17.31 12.48
N ASN A 38 -38.54 -17.19 13.67
CA ASN A 38 -39.78 -17.86 14.05
C ASN A 38 -41.03 -17.01 13.78
N VAL A 39 -40.87 -15.76 13.35
CA VAL A 39 -41.98 -14.84 13.06
C VAL A 39 -42.28 -14.86 11.56
N PRO A 40 -43.48 -15.28 11.12
CA PRO A 40 -43.88 -15.16 9.73
C PRO A 40 -44.14 -13.68 9.39
N GLY A 41 -43.49 -13.15 8.36
CA GLY A 41 -43.70 -11.75 7.97
C GLY A 41 -42.56 -11.13 7.17
N GLU A 42 -42.70 -9.82 6.97
CA GLU A 42 -41.75 -8.96 6.24
C GLU A 42 -40.43 -8.79 7.02
N GLU A 43 -40.48 -8.85 8.34
CA GLU A 43 -39.35 -8.70 9.26
C GLU A 43 -38.35 -9.85 9.10
N ARG A 44 -38.86 -11.08 8.90
CA ARG A 44 -38.03 -12.24 8.56
C ARG A 44 -37.36 -12.10 7.21
N GLN A 45 -38.03 -11.50 6.23
CA GLN A 45 -37.41 -11.19 4.95
C GLN A 45 -36.29 -10.16 5.11
N LYS A 46 -36.48 -9.15 5.97
CA LYS A 46 -35.46 -8.13 6.30
C LYS A 46 -34.25 -8.74 7.01
N LEU A 47 -34.45 -9.69 7.93
CA LEU A 47 -33.34 -10.44 8.55
C LEU A 47 -32.56 -11.29 7.53
N ARG A 48 -33.26 -11.96 6.59
CA ARG A 48 -32.61 -12.69 5.49
C ARG A 48 -31.83 -11.77 4.56
N ALA A 49 -32.36 -10.58 4.25
CA ALA A 49 -31.67 -9.57 3.47
C ALA A 49 -30.41 -9.06 4.20
N ALA A 50 -30.50 -8.81 5.52
CA ALA A 50 -29.36 -8.42 6.35
C ALA A 50 -28.26 -9.52 6.36
N ARG A 51 -28.62 -10.79 6.55
CA ARG A 51 -27.68 -11.93 6.46
C ARG A 51 -26.99 -12.02 5.10
N THR A 52 -27.75 -11.81 4.02
CA THR A 52 -27.23 -11.83 2.65
C THR A 52 -26.26 -10.66 2.42
N LYS A 53 -26.60 -9.47 2.93
CA LYS A 53 -25.74 -8.28 2.87
C LYS A 53 -24.44 -8.50 3.64
N LEU A 54 -24.49 -9.05 4.85
CA LEU A 54 -23.29 -9.38 5.65
C LEU A 54 -22.38 -10.37 4.92
N LYS A 55 -22.96 -11.44 4.33
CA LYS A 55 -22.19 -12.40 3.52
C LYS A 55 -21.51 -11.71 2.33
N LYS A 56 -22.23 -10.83 1.63
CA LYS A 56 -21.68 -10.07 0.50
C LYS A 56 -20.54 -9.13 0.92
N LEU A 57 -20.73 -8.37 2.00
CA LEU A 57 -19.69 -7.48 2.54
C LEU A 57 -18.42 -8.25 2.92
N ARG A 58 -18.55 -9.38 3.62
CA ARG A 58 -17.39 -10.21 3.98
C ARG A 58 -16.69 -10.81 2.77
N LEU A 59 -17.44 -11.28 1.76
CA LEU A 59 -16.86 -11.76 0.50
C LEU A 59 -16.17 -10.65 -0.28
N ASP A 60 -16.72 -9.44 -0.29
CA ASP A 60 -16.12 -8.29 -0.97
C ASP A 60 -14.85 -7.82 -0.24
N ASP A 61 -14.83 -7.85 1.10
CA ASP A 61 -13.63 -7.57 1.90
C ASP A 61 -12.57 -8.67 1.74
N GLU A 62 -12.97 -9.94 1.71
CA GLU A 62 -12.06 -11.05 1.44
C GLU A 62 -11.47 -10.95 0.04
N LYS A 63 -12.29 -10.66 -0.99
CA LYS A 63 -11.81 -10.39 -2.35
C LYS A 63 -10.87 -9.19 -2.41
N LYS A 64 -11.16 -8.09 -1.68
CA LYS A 64 -10.26 -6.94 -1.59
C LYS A 64 -8.94 -7.31 -0.91
N LYS A 65 -8.98 -8.10 0.17
CA LYS A 65 -7.78 -8.59 0.87
C LYS A 65 -6.95 -9.52 -0.01
N VAL A 66 -7.58 -10.44 -0.73
CA VAL A 66 -6.92 -11.35 -1.69
C VAL A 66 -6.36 -10.56 -2.87
N ALA A 67 -7.08 -9.57 -3.40
CA ALA A 67 -6.56 -8.71 -4.46
C ALA A 67 -5.41 -7.81 -3.96
N ALA A 68 -5.46 -7.33 -2.72
CA ALA A 68 -4.39 -6.56 -2.10
C ALA A 68 -3.15 -7.43 -1.82
N SER A 69 -3.34 -8.67 -1.34
CA SER A 69 -2.24 -9.62 -1.12
C SER A 69 -1.63 -10.11 -2.43
N ALA A 70 -2.46 -10.36 -3.46
CA ALA A 70 -1.99 -10.70 -4.80
C ALA A 70 -1.26 -9.53 -5.48
N LYS A 71 -1.73 -8.28 -5.31
CA LYS A 71 -0.98 -7.09 -5.74
C LYS A 71 0.35 -6.96 -4.99
N SER A 72 0.34 -7.15 -3.67
CA SER A 72 1.55 -7.11 -2.85
C SER A 72 2.53 -8.24 -3.18
N ALA A 73 2.03 -9.43 -3.57
CA ALA A 73 2.85 -10.57 -3.98
C ALA A 73 3.37 -10.41 -5.42
N ALA A 74 2.58 -9.82 -6.32
CA ALA A 74 3.03 -9.48 -7.68
C ALA A 74 4.02 -8.29 -7.69
N ASP A 75 3.94 -7.41 -6.68
CA ASP A 75 4.90 -6.33 -6.45
C ASP A 75 6.14 -6.79 -5.65
N ARG A 76 6.09 -7.95 -4.97
CA ARG A 76 7.29 -8.51 -4.31
C ARG A 76 8.26 -8.95 -5.38
N SER A 77 9.46 -8.39 -5.32
CA SER A 77 10.57 -8.77 -6.19
C SER A 77 10.84 -10.28 -6.10
N PRO A 78 11.08 -10.98 -7.22
CA PRO A 78 11.47 -12.38 -7.22
C PRO A 78 12.85 -12.62 -6.59
N HIS A 79 13.63 -11.55 -6.35
CA HIS A 79 14.99 -11.63 -5.81
C HIS A 79 15.08 -11.41 -4.29
N THR A 80 13.96 -11.47 -3.55
CA THR A 80 13.96 -11.37 -2.08
C THR A 80 14.85 -12.45 -1.46
N LYS A 81 15.79 -12.06 -0.60
CA LYS A 81 16.68 -12.98 0.13
C LYS A 81 16.21 -13.12 1.58
N GLU A 82 16.45 -14.28 2.20
CA GLU A 82 16.15 -14.50 3.62
C GLU A 82 17.07 -13.67 4.55
N SER A 83 18.27 -13.32 4.07
CA SER A 83 19.25 -12.50 4.79
C SER A 83 20.04 -11.62 3.82
N TYR A 84 20.45 -10.45 4.30
CA TYR A 84 21.22 -9.44 3.56
C TYR A 84 22.53 -9.15 4.29
N ASP A 85 23.65 -9.09 3.55
CA ASP A 85 24.98 -8.75 4.08
C ASP A 85 25.44 -7.40 3.52
N ASP A 86 26.10 -6.59 4.35
CA ASP A 86 26.53 -5.24 3.97
C ASP A 86 27.72 -5.25 2.99
N LYS A 87 28.43 -6.38 2.88
CA LYS A 87 29.52 -6.59 1.91
C LYS A 87 29.09 -6.50 0.46
N GLU A 88 27.82 -6.79 0.17
CA GLU A 88 27.29 -6.68 -1.19
C GLU A 88 27.07 -5.21 -1.61
N TYR A 89 27.09 -4.27 -0.64
CA TYR A 89 26.78 -2.86 -0.86
C TYR A 89 27.59 -2.25 -2.00
N GLU A 90 28.91 -2.39 -2.02
CA GLU A 90 29.77 -1.70 -3.00
C GLU A 90 29.43 -2.12 -4.43
N GLN A 91 29.21 -3.42 -4.63
CA GLN A 91 28.82 -3.96 -5.94
C GLN A 91 27.41 -3.52 -6.32
N LEU A 92 26.46 -3.53 -5.39
CA LEU A 92 25.07 -3.18 -5.65
C LEU A 92 24.89 -1.68 -5.89
N ALA A 93 25.65 -0.84 -5.18
CA ALA A 93 25.66 0.62 -5.32
C ALA A 93 26.02 1.05 -6.75
N GLU A 94 26.94 0.34 -7.41
CA GLU A 94 27.23 0.60 -8.83
C GLU A 94 26.22 -0.06 -9.77
N LYS A 95 25.79 -1.28 -9.45
CA LYS A 95 24.88 -2.06 -10.31
C LYS A 95 23.52 -1.40 -10.45
N TYR A 96 22.93 -0.90 -9.36
CA TYR A 96 21.59 -0.32 -9.42
C TYR A 96 21.53 0.89 -10.34
N GLN A 97 22.58 1.70 -10.42
CA GLN A 97 22.62 2.86 -11.31
C GLN A 97 22.58 2.48 -12.79
N LYS A 98 23.07 1.29 -13.14
CA LYS A 98 23.16 0.75 -14.50
C LYS A 98 21.93 -0.08 -14.92
N LEU A 99 20.98 -0.30 -14.01
CA LEU A 99 19.74 -1.02 -14.33
C LEU A 99 18.87 -0.23 -15.32
N ASN A 100 18.04 -0.95 -16.07
CA ASN A 100 17.15 -0.38 -17.07
C ASN A 100 15.87 0.21 -16.42
N TRP A 101 16.02 1.33 -15.72
CA TRP A 101 14.93 2.00 -14.99
C TRP A 101 13.84 2.54 -15.91
N ARG A 102 12.58 2.40 -15.50
CA ARG A 102 11.45 2.99 -16.23
C ARG A 102 11.43 4.49 -16.09
N ILE A 103 11.22 5.17 -17.21
CA ILE A 103 11.01 6.60 -17.21
C ILE A 103 9.52 6.88 -17.01
N ILE A 104 9.21 7.67 -16.00
CA ILE A 104 7.86 8.14 -15.66
C ILE A 104 7.72 9.58 -16.14
N SER A 105 6.76 9.81 -17.02
CA SER A 105 6.40 11.14 -17.49
C SER A 105 5.54 11.86 -16.45
N LYS A 106 5.96 13.05 -16.03
CA LYS A 106 5.23 13.94 -15.13
C LYS A 106 4.54 15.05 -15.93
N PRO A 107 3.50 15.69 -15.38
CA PRO A 107 2.86 16.85 -15.99
C PRO A 107 3.90 17.94 -16.32
N GLY A 108 3.75 18.58 -17.47
CA GLY A 108 4.74 19.56 -17.96
C GLY A 108 5.89 18.95 -18.77
N GLY A 109 5.77 17.69 -19.19
CA GLY A 109 6.73 17.04 -20.10
C GLY A 109 8.04 16.61 -19.45
N ALA A 110 8.17 16.77 -18.12
CA ALA A 110 9.31 16.29 -17.38
C ALA A 110 9.31 14.77 -17.27
N THR A 111 10.48 14.17 -17.33
CA THR A 111 10.70 12.74 -17.16
C THR A 111 11.52 12.48 -15.92
N VAL A 112 11.08 11.56 -15.07
CA VAL A 112 11.79 11.15 -13.85
C VAL A 112 11.90 9.64 -13.79
N LYS A 113 12.82 9.14 -12.97
CA LYS A 113 12.91 7.72 -12.63
C LYS A 113 11.86 7.33 -11.58
N PRO A 114 11.70 6.03 -11.29
CA PRO A 114 10.81 5.58 -10.23
C PRO A 114 11.35 5.96 -8.86
N ASP A 115 10.48 6.04 -7.87
CA ASP A 115 10.83 6.43 -6.50
C ASP A 115 11.85 5.46 -5.87
N GLU A 116 11.85 4.21 -6.30
CA GLU A 116 12.77 3.16 -5.87
C GLU A 116 14.22 3.45 -6.28
N PHE A 117 14.44 4.04 -7.46
CA PHE A 117 15.77 4.50 -7.86
C PHE A 117 16.27 5.60 -6.91
N TYR A 118 15.41 6.57 -6.60
CA TYR A 118 15.77 7.68 -5.72
C TYR A 118 15.95 7.22 -4.27
N SER A 119 15.20 6.23 -3.82
CA SER A 119 15.36 5.60 -2.50
C SER A 119 16.73 4.95 -2.36
N LEU A 120 17.15 4.14 -3.35
CA LEU A 120 18.50 3.56 -3.39
C LEU A 120 19.59 4.64 -3.43
N TYR A 121 19.38 5.70 -4.20
CA TYR A 121 20.29 6.85 -4.24
C TYR A 121 20.42 7.54 -2.87
N GLY A 122 19.30 7.79 -2.20
CA GLY A 122 19.27 8.41 -0.87
C GLY A 122 20.01 7.57 0.17
N LEU A 123 19.83 6.24 0.14
CA LEU A 123 20.55 5.30 1.01
C LEU A 123 22.06 5.29 0.71
N GLN A 124 22.45 5.32 -0.57
CA GLN A 124 23.85 5.42 -0.96
C GLN A 124 24.48 6.71 -0.44
N MET A 125 23.81 7.86 -0.62
CA MET A 125 24.31 9.14 -0.13
C MET A 125 24.38 9.19 1.40
N GLN A 126 23.42 8.60 2.10
CA GLN A 126 23.47 8.49 3.56
C GLN A 126 24.62 7.58 4.04
N ALA A 127 24.94 6.52 3.28
CA ALA A 127 26.05 5.62 3.59
C ALA A 127 27.43 6.23 3.31
N GLU A 128 27.55 7.09 2.29
CA GLU A 128 28.81 7.72 1.87
C GLU A 128 29.07 9.07 2.54
N LYS A 129 28.07 9.96 2.52
CA LYS A 129 28.18 11.36 2.97
C LYS A 129 27.54 11.60 4.32
N GLY A 130 26.72 10.66 4.81
CA GLY A 130 25.93 10.87 6.03
C GLY A 130 24.75 11.80 5.76
N GLU A 131 24.42 12.64 6.74
CA GLU A 131 23.24 13.49 6.69
C GLU A 131 23.27 14.54 5.58
N ASN A 132 22.11 14.77 4.96
CA ASN A 132 21.94 15.83 3.99
C ASN A 132 21.89 17.22 4.68
N THR A 133 22.89 18.05 4.42
CA THR A 133 22.95 19.46 4.84
C THR A 133 22.83 20.42 3.67
N THR A 134 22.60 19.92 2.45
CA THR A 134 22.51 20.74 1.24
C THR A 134 21.12 21.34 1.09
N GLU A 135 21.01 22.44 0.35
CA GLU A 135 19.72 23.05 0.03
C GLU A 135 18.98 22.26 -1.06
N ARG A 136 17.64 22.26 -0.98
CA ARG A 136 16.80 21.56 -1.96
C ARG A 136 16.87 22.27 -3.31
N PRO A 137 17.29 21.59 -4.40
CA PRO A 137 17.44 22.22 -5.70
C PRO A 137 16.08 22.67 -6.24
N MET A 138 16.00 23.91 -6.73
CA MET A 138 14.75 24.48 -7.24
C MET A 138 14.70 24.54 -8.77
N TRP A 139 15.85 24.81 -9.40
CA TRP A 139 15.98 25.05 -10.84
C TRP A 139 17.10 24.19 -11.43
N ALA A 140 16.89 23.67 -12.64
CA ALA A 140 17.93 22.93 -13.36
C ALA A 140 18.93 23.90 -14.00
N GLU A 141 20.19 23.47 -14.17
CA GLU A 141 21.26 24.29 -14.77
C GLU A 141 20.91 24.85 -16.16
N LYS A 142 20.11 24.11 -16.93
CA LYS A 142 19.69 24.49 -18.30
C LYS A 142 18.37 25.29 -18.34
N GLY A 143 17.87 25.72 -17.18
CA GLY A 143 16.55 26.32 -17.01
C GLY A 143 15.44 25.27 -16.88
N GLY A 144 14.35 25.64 -16.20
CA GLY A 144 13.23 24.75 -15.88
C GLY A 144 13.27 24.18 -14.45
N LEU A 145 12.16 23.57 -14.03
CA LEU A 145 12.03 22.97 -12.69
C LEU A 145 12.84 21.67 -12.58
N ASP A 146 13.72 21.56 -11.59
CA ASP A 146 14.54 20.37 -11.39
C ASP A 146 13.79 19.27 -10.63
N PHE A 147 13.02 18.45 -11.35
CA PHE A 147 12.29 17.33 -10.73
C PHE A 147 13.21 16.21 -10.26
N GLU A 148 14.28 15.91 -11.01
CA GLU A 148 15.20 14.81 -10.66
C GLU A 148 16.07 15.16 -9.46
N GLY A 149 16.64 16.37 -9.43
CA GLY A 149 17.43 16.84 -8.30
C GLY A 149 16.59 16.94 -7.04
N ARG A 150 15.33 17.39 -7.15
CA ARG A 150 14.39 17.39 -6.02
C ARG A 150 14.13 15.98 -5.52
N ALA A 151 13.83 15.03 -6.41
CA ALA A 151 13.57 13.65 -6.00
C ALA A 151 14.78 13.01 -5.32
N LYS A 152 16.00 13.24 -5.83
CA LYS A 152 17.25 12.81 -5.18
C LYS A 152 17.44 13.43 -3.79
N TRP A 153 17.22 14.74 -3.68
CA TRP A 153 17.37 15.46 -2.42
C TRP A 153 16.31 15.04 -1.41
N ASP A 154 15.05 14.88 -1.83
CA ASP A 154 13.93 14.45 -1.00
C ASP A 154 14.19 13.04 -0.46
N ALA A 155 14.64 12.11 -1.32
CA ALA A 155 14.98 10.75 -0.93
C ALA A 155 16.16 10.71 0.05
N TRP A 156 17.26 11.43 -0.20
CA TRP A 156 18.38 11.49 0.74
C TRP A 156 17.95 12.07 2.10
N THR A 157 17.17 13.15 2.09
CA THR A 157 16.68 13.80 3.30
C THR A 157 15.74 12.91 4.11
N SER A 158 14.98 12.01 3.46
CA SER A 158 14.10 11.06 4.13
C SER A 158 14.84 10.07 5.05
N TYR A 159 16.14 9.86 4.81
CA TYR A 159 16.99 8.97 5.62
C TYR A 159 17.86 9.71 6.64
N LYS A 160 17.56 10.99 6.90
CA LYS A 160 18.27 11.77 7.93
C LYS A 160 18.16 11.09 9.30
N GLY A 161 19.26 11.08 10.06
CA GLY A 161 19.37 10.35 11.33
C GLY A 161 19.63 8.83 11.20
N MET A 162 19.74 8.28 9.99
CA MET A 162 20.13 6.89 9.79
C MET A 162 21.65 6.70 9.86
N ALA A 163 22.12 5.72 10.64
CA ALA A 163 23.54 5.37 10.70
C ALA A 163 24.05 4.79 9.36
N THR A 164 25.32 5.03 9.04
CA THR A 164 25.94 4.61 7.77
C THR A 164 25.87 3.11 7.52
N ALA A 165 26.19 2.29 8.53
CA ALA A 165 26.10 0.83 8.44
C ALA A 165 24.66 0.35 8.18
N LYS A 166 23.67 0.99 8.81
CA LYS A 166 22.25 0.69 8.60
C LYS A 166 21.81 1.08 7.19
N ALA A 167 22.29 2.21 6.67
CA ALA A 167 21.98 2.65 5.30
C ALA A 167 22.52 1.67 4.25
N ARG A 168 23.73 1.13 4.45
CA ARG A 168 24.32 0.10 3.57
C ARG A 168 23.46 -1.15 3.51
N LEU A 169 23.11 -1.70 4.67
CA LEU A 169 22.25 -2.89 4.76
C LEU A 169 20.87 -2.63 4.15
N GLN A 170 20.29 -1.47 4.42
CA GLN A 170 18.99 -1.09 3.86
C GLN A 170 19.05 -0.96 2.33
N LEU A 171 20.16 -0.47 1.75
CA LEU A 171 20.33 -0.42 0.30
C LEU A 171 20.34 -1.82 -0.30
N VAL A 172 21.11 -2.74 0.30
CA VAL A 172 21.18 -4.15 -0.14
C VAL A 172 19.79 -4.76 -0.11
N LYS A 173 19.06 -4.57 1.00
CA LYS A 173 17.69 -5.04 1.14
C LYS A 173 16.76 -4.46 0.07
N GLU A 174 16.72 -3.13 -0.06
CA GLU A 174 15.85 -2.43 -1.00
C GLU A 174 16.14 -2.85 -2.45
N TYR A 175 17.41 -3.04 -2.82
CA TYR A 175 17.82 -3.49 -4.15
C TYR A 175 17.15 -4.83 -4.54
N TYR A 176 17.05 -5.74 -3.58
CA TYR A 176 16.47 -7.06 -3.80
C TYR A 176 14.96 -7.05 -3.66
N GLU A 177 14.38 -6.16 -2.86
CA GLU A 177 12.93 -6.13 -2.58
C GLU A 177 12.13 -5.24 -3.53
N PHE A 178 12.75 -4.27 -4.21
CA PHE A 178 12.01 -3.32 -5.05
C PHE A 178 11.26 -4.01 -6.21
N PRO A 179 10.05 -3.53 -6.56
CA PRO A 179 9.17 -4.19 -7.51
C PRO A 179 9.76 -4.21 -8.93
N VAL A 180 9.57 -5.33 -9.62
CA VAL A 180 10.00 -5.54 -11.02
C VAL A 180 9.50 -4.43 -11.95
N LYS A 181 8.33 -3.86 -11.66
CA LYS A 181 7.71 -2.78 -12.43
C LYS A 181 8.54 -1.48 -12.45
N ALA A 182 9.52 -1.31 -11.58
CA ALA A 182 10.43 -0.17 -11.60
C ALA A 182 11.42 -0.23 -12.77
N LEU A 183 11.60 -1.40 -13.40
CA LEU A 183 12.50 -1.60 -14.54
C LEU A 183 11.72 -1.89 -15.83
N TYR A 184 12.26 -1.46 -16.97
CA TYR A 184 11.77 -1.89 -18.29
C TYR A 184 12.05 -3.38 -18.51
N SER A 185 13.19 -3.86 -18.03
CA SER A 185 13.62 -5.25 -18.04
C SER A 185 14.39 -5.54 -16.75
N ASP A 186 14.00 -6.57 -16.02
CA ASP A 186 14.70 -6.99 -14.82
C ASP A 186 15.88 -7.90 -15.18
N THR A 187 17.08 -7.41 -14.95
CA THR A 187 18.35 -8.11 -15.19
C THR A 187 19.14 -8.26 -13.89
N ARG A 188 18.47 -8.16 -12.74
CA ARG A 188 19.08 -8.39 -11.43
C ARG A 188 19.46 -9.88 -11.29
N PRO A 189 20.57 -10.18 -10.59
CA PRO A 189 21.01 -11.55 -10.34
C PRO A 189 20.12 -12.27 -9.31
#